data_AF-T1HSY7-F1
#
_entry.id   AF-T1HSY7-F1
#
_cell.length_a   1.000
_cell.length_b   1.000
_cell.length_c   1.000
_cell.angle_alpha   90.00
_cell.angle_beta   90.00
_cell.angle_gamma   90.00
#
_symmetry.space_group_name_H-M   'P 1'
#
loop_
_entity.id
_entity.type
_entity.pdbx_description
1 polymer ?
#
loop_
_entity_poly.entity_id
_entity_poly.type
_entity_poly.pdbx_seq_one_letter_code
_entity_poly.pdbx_strand_id
1 'polypeptide(L)' 'MALKDLCDKGAVEAYPPLCDIKGCYTAQFEHTIVLRPTCKEVISKGDDY' A
#
# COMPACT_ATOMS: atom_id res chain seq x y z
N MET A 1 -12.81 -24.53 -1.21
CA MET A 1 -11.75 -23.49 -1.23
C MET A 1 -11.88 -22.68 0.04
N ALA A 2 -10.91 -22.73 0.94
CA ALA A 2 -11.02 -22.06 2.24
C ALA A 2 -10.91 -20.53 2.15
N LEU A 3 -9.94 -20.00 1.40
CA LEU A 3 -9.76 -18.54 1.27
C LEU A 3 -10.94 -17.85 0.57
N LYS A 4 -11.43 -18.42 -0.54
CA LYS A 4 -12.59 -17.88 -1.26
C LYS A 4 -13.82 -17.82 -0.36
N ASP A 5 -14.07 -18.87 0.42
CA ASP A 5 -15.20 -18.93 1.36
C ASP A 5 -15.11 -17.84 2.45
N LEU A 6 -13.90 -17.55 2.96
CA LEU A 6 -13.68 -16.44 3.89
C LEU A 6 -13.92 -15.07 3.26
N CYS A 7 -13.53 -14.88 2.00
CA CYS A 7 -13.81 -13.64 1.26
C CYS A 7 -15.31 -13.50 0.97
N ASP A 8 -15.97 -14.57 0.51
CA ASP A 8 -17.41 -14.59 0.23
C ASP A 8 -18.23 -14.30 1.49
N LYS A 9 -17.71 -14.69 2.66
CA LYS A 9 -18.31 -14.43 3.99
C LYS A 9 -17.92 -13.07 4.59
N GLY A 10 -17.11 -12.26 3.91
CA GLY A 10 -16.69 -10.93 4.38
C GLY A 10 -15.74 -10.92 5.57
N ALA A 11 -15.16 -12.07 5.93
CA ALA A 11 -14.13 -12.17 6.96
C ALA A 11 -12.75 -11.71 6.46
N VAL A 12 -12.55 -11.76 5.14
CA VAL A 12 -11.34 -11.30 4.44
C VAL A 12 -11.77 -10.45 3.26
N GLU A 13 -11.02 -9.38 2.97
CA GLU A 13 -11.26 -8.52 1.82
C GLU A 13 -10.21 -8.81 0.73
N ALA A 14 -10.67 -8.97 -0.51
CA ALA A 14 -9.79 -9.13 -1.65
C ALA A 14 -9.37 -7.76 -2.18
N TYR A 15 -8.07 -7.50 -2.24
CA TYR A 15 -7.50 -6.31 -2.88
C TYR A 15 -6.88 -6.72 -4.23
N PRO A 16 -7.63 -6.65 -5.35
CA PRO A 16 -7.12 -7.03 -6.66
C PRO A 16 -6.03 -6.07 -7.14
N PRO A 17 -5.22 -6.46 -8.14
CA PRO A 17 -4.23 -5.56 -8.73
C PRO A 17 -4.86 -4.27 -9.27
N LEU A 18 -4.22 -3.13 -8.99
CA LEU A 18 -4.56 -1.83 -9.59
C LEU A 18 -3.64 -1.60 -10.79
N CYS A 19 -4.22 -1.58 -11.99
CA CYS A 19 -3.48 -1.49 -13.25
C CYS A 19 -3.92 -0.26 -14.05
N ASP A 20 -2.95 0.42 -14.68
CA ASP A 20 -3.20 1.47 -15.66
C ASP A 20 -3.65 0.86 -17.01
N ILE A 21 -3.98 1.72 -17.98
CA ILE A 21 -4.36 1.31 -19.33
C ILE A 21 -3.20 0.58 -20.04
N LYS A 22 -3.58 -0.33 -20.94
CA LYS A 22 -2.63 -1.16 -21.68
C LYS A 22 -1.60 -0.29 -22.43
N GLY A 23 -0.32 -0.54 -22.20
CA GLY A 23 0.80 0.16 -22.83
C GLY A 23 1.39 1.30 -21.98
N CYS A 24 0.78 1.64 -20.85
CA CYS A 24 1.37 2.56 -19.87
C CYS A 24 2.45 1.90 -19.00
N TYR A 25 3.32 2.74 -18.45
CA TYR A 25 4.36 2.35 -17.51
C TYR A 25 4.22 3.19 -16.23
N THR A 26 4.22 2.53 -15.07
CA THR A 26 4.00 3.18 -13.76
C THR A 26 5.22 3.02 -12.86
N ALA A 27 5.55 4.06 -12.08
CA ALA A 27 6.57 4.04 -11.03
C ALA A 27 6.01 4.62 -9.72
N GLN A 28 6.50 4.14 -8.58
CA GLN A 28 6.04 4.56 -7.24
C GLN A 28 7.23 4.66 -6.28
N PHE A 29 7.22 5.68 -5.41
CA PHE A 29 8.01 5.77 -4.18
C PHE A 29 7.08 5.98 -2.99
N GLU A 30 7.46 5.49 -1.81
CA GLU A 30 6.64 5.59 -0.61
C GLU A 30 7.49 5.84 0.63
N HIS A 31 6.94 6.66 1.55
CA HIS A 31 7.51 6.92 2.85
C HIS A 31 6.43 7.06 3.91
N THR A 32 6.74 6.55 5.11
CA THR A 32 5.91 6.72 6.29
C THR A 32 6.37 7.96 7.06
N ILE A 33 5.43 8.85 7.37
CA ILE A 33 5.68 10.03 8.19
C ILE A 33 4.93 9.94 9.51
N VAL A 34 5.53 10.49 10.57
CA VAL A 34 4.90 10.69 11.86
C VAL A 34 4.82 12.17 12.14
N LEU A 35 3.60 12.65 12.36
CA LEU A 35 3.36 14.03 12.82
C LEU A 35 3.50 14.06 14.34
N ARG A 36 4.70 14.38 14.82
CA ARG A 36 4.97 14.54 16.25
C ARG A 36 4.55 15.93 16.72
N PRO A 37 4.37 16.12 18.05
CA PRO A 37 4.07 17.45 18.59
C PRO A 37 5.10 18.53 18.23
N THR A 38 6.38 18.15 18.04
CA THR A 38 7.48 19.08 17.83
C THR A 38 8.04 19.09 16.41
N CYS A 39 7.69 18.11 15.57
CA CYS A 39 8.19 18.02 14.20
C CYS A 39 7.36 17.06 13.35
N LYS A 40 7.54 17.16 12.04
CA LYS A 40 7.19 16.09 11.10
C LYS A 40 8.43 15.24 10.91
N GLU A 41 8.34 13.95 11.19
CA GLU A 41 9.43 13.00 11.02
C GLU A 41 9.10 12.06 9.86
N VAL A 42 10.07 11.82 8.98
CA VAL A 42 9.99 10.78 7.94
C VAL A 42 10.67 9.54 8.49
N ILE A 43 9.91 8.67 9.16
CA ILE A 43 10.48 7.57 9.95
C ILE A 43 11.10 6.46 9.09
N SER A 44 10.71 6.39 7.81
CA SER A 44 11.20 5.40 6.86
C SER A 44 12.38 5.90 6.02
N LYS A 45 12.91 7.10 6.29
CA LYS A 45 13.97 7.69 5.48
C LYS A 45 15.28 6.92 5.67
N GLY A 46 15.86 6.44 4.55
CA GLY A 46 17.20 5.86 4.49
C GLY A 46 18.21 6.78 3.79
N ASP A 47 19.43 6.26 3.59
CA ASP A 47 20.50 6.94 2.84
C ASP A 47 20.21 7.01 1.32
N ASP A 48 19.22 6.24 0.85
CA ASP A 48 18.81 6.16 -0.54
C ASP A 48 17.65 7.13 -0.85
N TYR A 49 16.40 6.73 -0.58
CA TYR A 49 15.20 7.48 -0.93
C TYR A 49 14.27 7.64 0.26
#